data_AF-A0A956F3Q5-F1
#
_entry.id   AF-A0A956F3Q5-F1
#
_cell.length_a   1.000
_cell.length_b   1.000
_cell.length_c   1.000
_cell.angle_alpha   90.00
_cell.angle_beta   90.00
_cell.angle_gamma   90.00
#
_symmetry.space_group_name_H-M   'P 1'
#
loop_
_entity.id
_entity.type
_entity.pdbx_description
1 polymer ?
#
loop_
_entity_poly.entity_id
_entity_poly.type
_entity_poly.pdbx_seq_one_letter_code
_entity_poly.pdbx_strand_id
1 'polypeptide(L)'
;MTDANRELESLSKDARRAWHGFLTVYEPLRPELYRYCRYLTRSPWDAEDLAQDVLARAFTTLSRMPHAPPNPRAWLFRVASNLWIDRVRRERSALTP
;
A
#
# COMPACT_ATOMS: atom_id res chain seq x y z
N MET A 1 -9.35 26.30 -24.26
CA MET A 1 -9.75 24.89 -24.04
C MET A 1 -8.54 23.97 -24.23
N THR A 2 -7.65 23.80 -23.26
CA THR A 2 -6.63 24.73 -22.72
C THR A 2 -5.41 23.83 -22.41
N ASP A 3 -4.17 24.33 -22.43
CA ASP A 3 -2.95 23.51 -22.16
C ASP A 3 -3.06 22.64 -20.89
N ALA A 4 -3.77 23.12 -19.88
CA ALA A 4 -4.11 22.36 -18.67
C ALA A 4 -4.80 21.01 -18.93
N ASN A 5 -5.68 20.90 -19.93
CA ASN A 5 -6.34 19.62 -20.24
C ASN A 5 -5.34 18.61 -20.82
N ARG A 6 -4.40 19.09 -21.65
CA ARG A 6 -3.32 18.25 -22.20
C ARG A 6 -2.37 17.78 -21.10
N GLU A 7 -2.03 18.67 -20.17
CA GLU A 7 -1.22 18.33 -18.99
C GLU A 7 -1.90 17.28 -18.10
N LEU A 8 -3.20 17.46 -17.80
CA LEU A 8 -4.00 16.49 -17.04
C LEU A 8 -4.06 15.12 -17.72
N GLU A 9 -4.20 15.08 -19.05
CA GLU A 9 -4.16 13.85 -19.82
C GLU A 9 -2.80 13.16 -19.75
N SER A 10 -1.71 13.92 -19.83
CA SER A 10 -0.35 13.38 -19.69
C SER A 10 -0.14 12.79 -18.29
N LEU A 11 -0.46 13.57 -17.25
CA LEU A 11 -0.35 13.13 -15.86
C LEU A 11 -1.14 11.85 -15.60
N SER A 12 -2.36 11.75 -16.15
CA SER A 12 -3.19 10.54 -16.02
C SER A 12 -2.58 9.33 -16.74
N LYS A 13 -1.86 9.52 -17.85
CA LYS A 13 -1.13 8.45 -18.54
C LYS A 13 0.09 8.01 -17.73
N ASP A 14 0.84 8.96 -17.17
CA ASP A 14 1.99 8.68 -16.31
C ASP A 14 1.60 7.93 -15.03
N ALA A 15 0.54 8.38 -14.36
CA ALA A 15 -0.01 7.72 -13.18
C ALA A 15 -0.41 6.27 -13.47
N ARG A 16 -1.09 6.02 -14.61
CA ARG A 16 -1.44 4.65 -15.03
C ARG A 16 -0.21 3.79 -15.31
N ARG A 17 0.82 4.34 -15.96
CA ARG A 17 2.08 3.61 -16.19
C ARG A 17 2.76 3.24 -14.88
N ALA A 18 2.86 4.20 -13.94
CA ALA A 18 3.44 3.96 -12.62
C ALA A 18 2.64 2.89 -11.84
N TRP A 19 1.31 2.97 -11.88
CA TRP A 19 0.42 1.99 -11.25
C TRP A 19 0.61 0.59 -11.82
N HIS A 20 0.62 0.43 -13.14
CA HIS A 20 0.85 -0.88 -13.75
C HIS A 20 2.23 -1.45 -13.40
N GLY A 21 3.28 -0.63 -13.45
CA GLY A 21 4.63 -1.06 -13.06
C GLY A 21 4.72 -1.49 -11.59
N PHE A 22 4.01 -0.79 -10.70
CA PHE A 22 3.87 -1.21 -9.30
C PHE A 22 3.18 -2.58 -9.20
N LEU A 23 2.03 -2.76 -9.85
CA LEU A 23 1.28 -4.02 -9.79
C LEU A 23 2.07 -5.21 -10.35
N THR A 24 2.87 -5.01 -11.40
CA THR A 24 3.76 -6.07 -11.93
C THR A 24 4.66 -6.67 -10.84
N VAL A 25 5.13 -5.86 -9.89
CA VAL A 25 6.03 -6.30 -8.82
C VAL A 25 5.26 -6.83 -7.61
N TYR A 26 4.17 -6.16 -7.21
CA TYR A 26 3.54 -6.38 -5.92
C TYR A 26 2.28 -7.26 -5.97
N GLU A 27 1.57 -7.35 -7.09
CA GLU A 27 0.39 -8.22 -7.23
C GLU A 27 0.71 -9.70 -7.00
N PRO A 28 1.84 -10.27 -7.48
CA PRO A 28 2.22 -11.65 -7.18
C PRO A 28 2.44 -11.93 -5.69
N LEU A 29 2.74 -10.90 -4.90
CA LEU A 29 2.94 -11.02 -3.45
C LEU A 29 1.61 -10.97 -2.66
N ARG A 30 0.51 -10.58 -3.31
CA ARG A 30 -0.79 -10.36 -2.68
C ARG A 30 -1.33 -11.60 -1.93
N PRO A 31 -1.22 -12.85 -2.43
CA PRO A 31 -1.68 -14.02 -1.69
C PRO A 31 -0.89 -14.26 -0.38
N GLU A 32 0.42 -14.05 -0.40
CA GLU A 32 1.26 -14.17 0.79
C GLU A 32 1.01 -13.02 1.77
N LEU A 33 0.87 -11.80 1.25
CA LEU A 33 0.53 -10.62 2.05
C LEU A 33 -0.81 -10.82 2.75
N TYR A 34 -1.84 -11.29 2.04
CA TYR A 34 -3.15 -11.59 2.62
C TYR A 34 -3.04 -12.59 3.77
N ARG A 35 -2.31 -13.70 3.59
CA ARG A 35 -2.08 -14.68 4.67
C ARG A 35 -1.40 -14.05 5.89
N TYR A 36 -0.46 -13.13 5.67
CA TYR A 36 0.19 -12.40 6.75
C TYR A 36 -0.75 -11.42 7.45
N CYS A 37 -1.54 -10.65 6.69
CA CYS A 37 -2.57 -9.78 7.24
C CYS A 37 -3.59 -10.59 8.07
N ARG A 38 -4.01 -11.78 7.59
CA ARG A 38 -4.89 -12.70 8.32
C ARG A 38 -4.30 -13.13 9.66
N TYR A 39 -3.00 -13.38 9.70
CA TYR A 39 -2.30 -13.70 10.94
C TYR A 39 -2.31 -12.51 11.92
N LEU A 40 -2.08 -11.29 11.43
CA LEU A 40 -2.07 -10.07 12.23
C LEU A 40 -3.45 -9.71 12.80
N THR A 41 -4.46 -9.66 11.93
CA THR A 41 -5.80 -9.17 12.27
C THR A 41 -6.68 -10.22 12.92
N ARG A 42 -6.37 -11.51 12.72
CA ARG A 42 -7.23 -12.65 13.10
C ARG A 42 -8.65 -12.56 12.52
N SER A 43 -8.85 -11.81 11.44
CA SER A 43 -10.15 -11.54 10.82
C SER A 43 -10.02 -11.55 9.29
N PRO A 44 -10.86 -12.30 8.55
CA PRO A 44 -10.83 -12.30 7.09
C PRO A 44 -11.14 -10.94 6.47
N TRP A 45 -12.06 -10.20 7.08
CA TRP A 45 -12.51 -8.90 6.60
C TRP A 45 -11.44 -7.84 6.80
N ASP A 46 -10.91 -7.73 8.03
CA ASP A 46 -9.85 -6.77 8.34
C ASP A 46 -8.54 -7.10 7.63
N ALA A 47 -8.30 -8.37 7.29
CA ALA A 47 -7.11 -8.75 6.52
C ALA A 47 -7.17 -8.29 5.07
N GLU A 48 -8.34 -8.37 4.44
CA GLU A 48 -8.55 -7.87 3.08
C GLU A 48 -8.38 -6.34 3.06
N ASP A 49 -9.02 -5.65 4.00
CA ASP A 49 -8.90 -4.21 4.22
C ASP A 49 -7.43 -3.80 4.45
N LEU A 50 -6.74 -4.44 5.39
CA LEU A 50 -5.33 -4.18 5.65
C LEU A 50 -4.44 -4.46 4.42
N ALA A 51 -4.70 -5.52 3.66
CA ALA A 51 -3.90 -5.83 2.47
C ALA A 51 -4.08 -4.75 1.37
N GLN A 52 -5.28 -4.22 1.21
CA GLN A 52 -5.55 -3.11 0.28
C GLN A 52 -4.85 -1.83 0.74
N ASP A 53 -4.96 -1.48 2.02
CA ASP A 53 -4.27 -0.34 2.62
C ASP A 53 -2.75 -0.43 2.48
N VAL A 54 -2.19 -1.64 2.64
CA VAL A 54 -0.76 -1.88 2.46
C VAL A 54 -0.33 -1.58 1.03
N LEU A 55 -1.06 -2.04 0.02
CA LEU A 55 -0.71 -1.77 -1.37
C LEU A 55 -0.82 -0.28 -1.71
N ALA A 56 -1.87 0.40 -1.23
CA ALA A 56 -2.04 1.84 -1.42
C ALA A 56 -0.92 2.64 -0.72
N ARG A 57 -0.59 2.28 0.52
CA ARG A 57 0.49 2.93 1.28
C ARG A 57 1.86 2.63 0.68
N ALA A 58 2.08 1.42 0.19
CA ALA A 58 3.30 1.04 -0.49
C ALA A 58 3.49 1.88 -1.75
N PHE A 59 2.48 2.01 -2.61
CA PHE A 59 2.59 2.81 -3.83
C PHE A 59 2.96 4.28 -3.53
N THR A 60 2.26 4.90 -2.58
CA THR A 60 2.52 6.29 -2.17
C THR A 60 3.86 6.49 -1.46
N THR A 61 4.37 5.47 -0.76
CA THR A 61 5.68 5.53 -0.12
C THR A 61 6.78 5.37 -1.17
N LEU A 62 6.63 4.40 -2.07
CA LEU A 62 7.59 4.13 -3.14
C LEU A 62 7.78 5.35 -4.05
N SER A 63 6.71 6.09 -4.36
CA SER A 63 6.80 7.31 -5.19
C SER A 63 7.56 8.47 -4.54
N ARG A 64 7.82 8.40 -3.24
CA ARG A 64 8.58 9.40 -2.46
C ARG A 64 9.98 8.91 -2.08
N MET A 65 10.29 7.64 -2.32
CA MET A 65 11.60 7.07 -2.00
C MET A 65 12.64 7.47 -3.06
N PRO A 66 13.86 7.86 -2.66
CA PRO A 66 14.92 8.16 -3.62
C PRO A 66 15.39 6.92 -4.39
N HIS A 67 15.27 5.74 -3.78
CA HIS A 67 15.67 4.46 -4.36
C HIS A 67 14.64 3.37 -4.04
N ALA A 68 14.48 2.42 -4.95
CA ALA A 68 13.63 1.26 -4.75
C ALA A 68 14.16 0.39 -3.58
N PRO A 69 13.26 -0.30 -2.84
CA PRO A 69 13.70 -1.19 -1.78
C PRO A 69 14.48 -2.38 -2.38
N PRO A 70 15.63 -2.77 -1.80
CA PRO A 70 16.45 -3.87 -2.32
C PRO A 70 15.74 -5.23 -2.23
N ASN A 71 14.75 -5.36 -1.32
CA ASN A 71 13.88 -6.51 -1.22
C ASN A 71 12.41 -6.05 -1.13
N PRO A 72 11.69 -6.05 -2.26
CA PRO A 72 10.29 -5.60 -2.32
C PRO A 72 9.37 -6.35 -1.36
N ARG A 73 9.53 -7.68 -1.24
CA ARG A 73 8.71 -8.51 -0.36
C ARG A 73 8.90 -8.16 1.11
N ALA A 74 10.14 -8.16 1.58
CA ALA A 74 10.44 -7.84 2.98
C ALA A 74 9.99 -6.42 3.35
N TRP A 75 10.15 -5.47 2.42
CA TRP A 75 9.68 -4.11 2.61
C TRP A 75 8.14 -4.02 2.66
N LEU A 76 7.41 -4.68 1.76
CA LEU A 76 5.95 -4.70 1.76
C LEU A 76 5.38 -5.25 3.07
N PHE A 77 5.97 -6.32 3.58
CA PHE A 77 5.54 -6.92 4.85
C PHE A 77 5.82 -6.00 6.04
N ARG A 78 6.92 -5.22 6.00
CA ARG A 78 7.17 -4.17 6.99
C ARG A 78 6.12 -3.07 6.93
N VAL A 79 5.67 -2.67 5.75
CA VAL A 79 4.55 -1.72 5.59
C VAL A 79 3.28 -2.28 6.27
N ALA A 80 2.98 -3.56 6.08
CA ALA A 80 1.85 -4.23 6.74
C ALA A 80 1.96 -4.23 8.27
N SER A 81 3.12 -4.63 8.82
CA SER A 81 3.33 -4.61 10.26
C SER A 81 3.16 -3.21 10.84
N ASN A 82 3.72 -2.19 10.18
CA ASN A 82 3.64 -0.80 10.65
C ASN A 82 2.19 -0.30 10.66
N LEU A 83 1.44 -0.50 9.56
CA LEU A 83 0.04 -0.09 9.47
C LEU A 83 -0.82 -0.77 10.53
N TRP A 84 -0.61 -2.07 10.76
CA TRP A 84 -1.33 -2.80 11.80
C TRP A 84 -1.02 -2.28 13.21
N ILE A 85 0.26 -2.07 13.52
CA ILE A 85 0.68 -1.52 14.82
C ILE A 85 0.05 -0.14 15.05
N ASP A 86 0.04 0.72 14.03
CA ASP A 86 -0.54 2.06 14.13
C ASP A 86 -2.07 2.01 14.31
N ARG A 87 -2.77 1.06 13.67
CA ARG A 87 -4.19 0.81 13.90
C ARG A 87 -4.48 0.38 15.33
N VAL A 88 -3.77 -0.64 15.83
CA VAL A 88 -3.93 -1.15 17.20
C VAL A 88 -3.62 -0.07 18.25
N ARG A 89 -2.59 0.77 18.02
CA ARG A 89 -2.27 1.89 18.91
C ARG A 89 -3.41 2.90 18.98
N ARG A 90 -3.99 3.28 17.83
CA ARG A 90 -5.11 4.22 17.77
C ARG A 90 -6.37 3.69 18.46
N GLU A 91 -6.68 2.41 18.26
CA GLU A 91 -7.82 1.75 18.92
C GLU A 91 -7.65 1.75 20.45
N ARG A 92 -6.44 1.46 20.95
CA ARG A 92 -6.14 1.52 22.40
C ARG A 92 -6.28 2.91 22.98
N SER A 93 -5.77 3.94 22.31
CA SER A 93 -5.93 5.33 22.73
C SER A 93 -7.39 5.79 22.74
N ALA A 94 -8.21 5.29 21.83
CA ALA A 94 -9.64 5.61 21.81
C ALA A 94 -10.44 4.95 22.94
N LEU A 95 -9.95 3.84 23.49
CA LEU A 95 -10.57 3.08 24.59
C LEU A 95 -10.19 3.61 25.99
N THR A 96 -9.28 4.57 26.09
CA THR A 96 -8.86 5.20 27.36
C THR A 96 -9.00 6.72 27.25
N PRO A 97 -10.20 7.28 27.53
CA PRO A 97 -10.42 8.73 27.62
C PRO A 97 -9.71 9.37 28.80
#